data_AF-A0A938RS76-F1
#
_entry.id   AF-A0A938RS76-F1
#
_cell.length_a   1.000
_cell.length_b   1.000
_cell.length_c   1.000
_cell.angle_alpha   90.00
_cell.angle_beta   90.00
_cell.angle_gamma   90.00
#
_symmetry.space_group_name_H-M   'P 1'
#
loop_
_entity.id
_entity.type
_entity.pdbx_description
1 polymer ?
#
loop_
_entity_poly.entity_id
_entity_poly.type
_entity_poly.pdbx_seq_one_letter_code
_entity_poly.pdbx_strand_id
1 'polypeptide(L)'
;MSVSHTLLGVLLDAPAHGYSIRKRLEEMLSKDLGLNDGQLYPALAKLEARGWITKEVVEQRSHPTKHLYRVTEAGREVFQRWLEDGAPDEAGERLGFFWRDAFLQRCSFFGNLTPDAAATQVRARLAETSRRAERLERVLADLEPRQADPYRRMILEYGVRLQRMREQWLEELLARATEPSMEKRPIRAANAR
;
A
#
# COMPACT_ATOMS: atom_id res chain seq x y z
N MET A 1 4.08 7.14 2.20
CA MET A 1 4.38 7.30 0.77
C MET A 1 3.36 8.20 0.09
N SER A 2 3.80 9.26 -0.60
CA SER A 2 2.90 10.11 -1.40
C SER A 2 2.80 9.56 -2.82
N VAL A 3 1.58 9.41 -3.33
CA VAL A 3 1.29 9.05 -4.74
C VAL A 3 2.06 9.93 -5.73
N SER A 4 2.38 11.17 -5.34
CA SER A 4 3.16 12.12 -6.13
C SER A 4 4.56 11.63 -6.48
N HIS A 5 5.33 11.08 -5.53
CA HIS A 5 6.71 10.64 -5.81
C HIS A 5 6.72 9.39 -6.70
N THR A 6 5.77 8.48 -6.50
CA THR A 6 5.60 7.31 -7.36
C THR A 6 5.30 7.70 -8.80
N LEU A 7 4.44 8.70 -9.01
CA LEU A 7 4.12 9.22 -10.34
C LEU A 7 5.32 9.89 -11.02
N LEU A 8 6.13 10.63 -10.27
CA LEU A 8 7.38 11.21 -10.79
C LEU A 8 8.34 10.09 -11.24
N GLY A 9 8.54 9.06 -10.40
CA GLY A 9 9.38 7.91 -10.74
C GLY A 9 8.99 7.26 -12.06
N VAL A 10 7.70 6.98 -12.28
CA VAL A 10 7.19 6.35 -13.52
C VAL A 10 7.36 7.23 -14.76
N LEU A 11 7.35 8.55 -14.59
CA LEU A 11 7.50 9.51 -15.68
C LEU A 11 8.96 9.86 -15.99
N LEU A 12 9.91 9.44 -15.15
CA LEU A 12 11.34 9.62 -15.41
C LEU A 12 11.83 8.75 -16.56
N ASP A 13 11.29 7.54 -16.71
CA ASP A 13 11.68 6.60 -17.78
C ASP A 13 11.38 7.16 -19.17
N ALA A 14 10.17 7.70 -19.36
CA ALA A 14 9.75 8.32 -20.61
C ALA A 14 8.43 9.08 -20.41
N PRO A 15 8.21 10.17 -21.19
CA PRO A 15 6.90 10.81 -21.28
C PRO A 15 5.79 9.80 -21.58
N ALA A 16 4.63 9.99 -20.95
CA ALA A 16 3.55 9.02 -21.05
C ALA A 16 2.17 9.68 -20.95
N HIS A 17 1.19 9.04 -21.58
CA HIS A 17 -0.22 9.40 -21.42
C HIS A 17 -0.78 8.83 -20.12
N GLY A 18 -1.85 9.43 -19.59
CA GLY A 18 -2.50 9.00 -18.33
C GLY A 18 -2.75 7.49 -18.25
N TYR A 19 -3.30 6.91 -19.32
CA TYR A 19 -3.49 5.45 -19.39
C TYR A 19 -2.17 4.66 -19.29
N SER A 20 -1.14 5.07 -20.01
CA SER A 20 0.18 4.42 -19.98
C SER A 20 0.85 4.56 -18.61
N ILE A 21 0.69 5.70 -17.93
CA ILE A 21 1.20 5.92 -16.57
C ILE A 21 0.56 4.91 -15.61
N ARG A 22 -0.77 4.76 -15.65
CA ARG A 22 -1.47 3.76 -14.83
C ARG A 22 -0.99 2.36 -15.12
N LYS A 23 -0.89 1.99 -16.41
CA LYS A 23 -0.42 0.66 -16.82
C LYS A 23 0.98 0.37 -16.27
N ARG A 24 1.90 1.33 -16.38
CA ARG A 24 3.25 1.21 -15.81
C ARG A 24 3.24 1.09 -14.28
N LEU A 25 2.36 1.82 -13.59
CA LEU A 25 2.19 1.71 -12.13
C LEU A 25 1.65 0.34 -11.72
N GLU A 26 0.67 -0.18 -12.43
CA GLU A 26 0.13 -1.53 -12.21
C GLU A 26 1.18 -2.60 -12.49
N GLU A 27 1.95 -2.41 -13.55
CA GLU A 27 3.08 -3.27 -13.92
C GLU A 27 4.20 -3.19 -12.91
N MET A 28 4.50 -2.03 -12.30
CA MET A 28 5.60 -1.85 -11.33
C MET A 28 5.21 -2.29 -9.92
N LEU A 29 3.98 -1.98 -9.48
CA LEU A 29 3.54 -2.17 -8.10
C LEU A 29 2.60 -3.37 -7.98
N SER A 30 1.40 -3.27 -8.55
CA SER A 30 0.40 -4.34 -8.60
C SER A 30 -0.82 -3.85 -9.39
N LYS A 31 -1.50 -4.76 -10.10
CA LYS A 31 -2.83 -4.51 -10.67
C LYS A 31 -3.89 -4.19 -9.61
N ASP A 32 -3.67 -4.60 -8.37
CA ASP A 32 -4.55 -4.32 -7.23
C ASP A 32 -4.26 -2.98 -6.55
N LEU A 33 -3.39 -2.13 -7.12
CA LEU A 33 -3.12 -0.78 -6.60
C LEU A 33 -4.41 0.05 -6.45
N GLY A 34 -5.47 -0.33 -7.16
CA GLY A 34 -6.78 0.33 -7.09
C GLY A 34 -6.77 1.77 -7.60
N LEU A 35 -5.69 2.16 -8.30
CA LEU A 35 -5.49 3.51 -8.79
C LEU A 35 -6.44 3.83 -9.94
N ASN A 36 -7.54 4.47 -9.61
CA ASN A 36 -8.54 4.89 -10.57
C ASN A 36 -8.25 6.28 -11.14
N ASP A 37 -9.04 6.68 -12.15
CA ASP A 37 -8.94 8.00 -12.78
C ASP A 37 -9.15 9.16 -11.82
N GLY A 38 -10.06 8.99 -10.86
CA GLY A 38 -10.34 9.97 -9.80
C GLY A 38 -9.19 10.17 -8.82
N GLN A 39 -8.18 9.30 -8.81
CA GLN A 39 -6.96 9.47 -8.02
C GLN A 39 -5.78 9.90 -8.90
N LEU A 40 -5.64 9.31 -10.08
CA LEU A 40 -4.53 9.57 -11.00
C LEU A 40 -4.52 11.01 -11.50
N TYR A 41 -5.62 11.49 -12.09
CA TYR A 41 -5.62 12.80 -12.74
C TYR A 41 -5.53 13.96 -11.74
N PRO A 42 -6.20 13.93 -10.56
CA PRO A 42 -5.97 14.95 -9.55
C PRO A 42 -4.54 14.96 -9.02
N ALA A 43 -3.88 13.80 -8.93
CA ALA A 43 -2.47 13.75 -8.54
C ALA A 43 -1.56 14.34 -9.63
N LEU A 44 -1.79 14.03 -10.91
CA LEU A 44 -1.08 14.64 -12.04
C LEU A 44 -1.27 16.16 -12.09
N ALA A 45 -2.50 16.65 -11.89
CA ALA A 45 -2.79 18.07 -11.82
C ALA A 45 -2.04 18.77 -10.67
N LYS A 46 -1.90 18.12 -9.51
CA LYS A 46 -1.09 18.64 -8.39
C LYS A 46 0.40 18.71 -8.74
N LEU A 47 0.94 17.72 -9.46
CA LEU A 47 2.32 17.74 -9.92
C LEU A 47 2.56 18.85 -10.94
N GLU A 48 1.61 19.05 -11.85
CA GLU A 48 1.64 20.11 -12.86
C GLU A 48 1.59 21.50 -12.20
N ALA A 49 0.68 21.71 -11.25
CA ALA A 49 0.56 22.96 -10.49
C ALA A 49 1.82 23.30 -9.68
N ARG A 50 2.61 22.29 -9.30
CA ARG A 50 3.91 22.46 -8.63
C ARG A 50 5.08 22.66 -9.60
N GLY A 51 4.82 22.62 -10.91
CA GLY A 51 5.85 22.71 -11.95
C GLY A 51 6.76 21.48 -12.02
N TRP A 52 6.38 20.35 -11.41
CA TRP A 52 7.20 19.12 -11.41
C TRP A 52 6.99 18.27 -12.67
N ILE A 53 5.88 18.47 -13.37
CA ILE A 53 5.62 17.89 -14.69
C ILE A 53 5.04 18.95 -15.63
N THR A 54 5.17 18.74 -16.94
CA THR A 54 4.39 19.45 -17.96
C THR A 54 3.30 18.55 -18.53
N LYS A 55 2.28 19.18 -19.08
CA LYS A 55 1.16 18.54 -19.79
C LYS A 55 1.06 19.13 -21.19
N GLU A 56 1.25 18.30 -22.20
CA GLU A 56 1.11 18.67 -23.60
C GLU A 56 -0.17 18.05 -24.18
N VAL A 57 -0.94 18.85 -24.92
CA VAL A 57 -2.17 18.40 -25.58
C VAL A 57 -1.80 17.84 -26.94
N VAL A 58 -2.05 16.54 -27.15
CA VAL A 58 -1.84 15.86 -28.42
C VAL A 58 -3.20 15.73 -29.12
N GLU A 59 -3.43 16.57 -30.13
CA GLU A 59 -4.64 16.51 -30.95
C GLU A 59 -4.64 15.26 -31.84
N GLN A 60 -5.79 14.59 -31.90
CA GLN A 60 -5.98 13.39 -32.74
C GLN A 60 -7.19 13.62 -33.65
N ARG A 61 -7.03 13.41 -34.96
CA ARG A 61 -8.07 13.70 -35.97
C ARG A 61 -9.36 12.89 -35.81
N SER A 62 -9.30 11.73 -35.15
CA SER A 62 -10.41 10.76 -35.06
C SER A 62 -10.57 10.12 -33.67
N HIS A 63 -9.88 10.63 -32.65
CA HIS A 63 -9.87 10.07 -31.31
C HIS A 63 -9.89 11.16 -30.24
N PRO A 64 -10.30 10.83 -28.99
CA PRO A 64 -10.25 11.78 -27.88
C PRO A 64 -8.84 12.35 -27.69
N THR A 65 -8.77 13.65 -27.44
CA THR A 65 -7.53 14.36 -27.13
C THR A 65 -6.75 13.65 -26.02
N LYS A 66 -5.48 13.36 -26.27
CA LYS A 66 -4.60 12.74 -25.27
C LYS A 66 -3.67 13.77 -24.67
N HIS A 67 -3.43 13.65 -23.37
CA HIS A 67 -2.44 14.47 -22.67
C HIS A 67 -1.16 13.69 -22.51
N LEU A 68 -0.04 14.24 -22.98
CA LEU A 68 1.30 13.70 -22.76
C LEU A 68 1.92 14.41 -21.56
N TYR A 69 2.31 13.64 -20.55
CA TYR A 69 2.95 14.17 -19.35
C TYR A 69 4.46 13.92 -19.40
N ARG A 70 5.25 14.91 -18.96
CA ARG A 70 6.72 14.83 -18.92
C ARG A 70 7.25 15.43 -17.62
N VAL A 71 8.22 14.78 -16.98
CA VAL A 71 8.92 15.35 -15.81
C VAL A 71 9.80 16.54 -16.21
N THR A 72 9.71 17.63 -15.45
CA THR A 72 10.57 18.82 -15.55
C THR A 72 11.86 18.62 -14.76
N GLU A 73 12.85 19.51 -14.94
CA GLU A 73 14.08 19.47 -14.15
C GLU A 73 13.81 19.61 -12.64
N ALA A 74 12.94 20.55 -12.25
CA ALA A 74 12.50 20.70 -10.87
C ALA A 74 11.84 19.41 -10.32
N GLY A 75 11.08 18.69 -11.15
CA GLY A 75 10.52 17.38 -10.78
C GLY A 75 11.58 16.31 -10.56
N ARG A 76 12.68 16.30 -11.35
CA ARG A 76 13.82 15.39 -11.14
C ARG A 76 14.52 15.70 -9.83
N GLU A 77 14.83 16.96 -9.57
CA GLU A 77 15.50 17.37 -8.33
C GLU A 77 14.70 16.98 -7.08
N VAL A 78 13.39 17.25 -7.09
CA VAL A 78 12.51 16.87 -5.96
C VAL A 78 12.45 15.35 -5.78
N PHE A 79 12.38 14.60 -6.88
CA PHE A 79 12.38 13.13 -6.79
C PHE A 79 13.71 12.59 -6.26
N GLN A 80 14.85 13.13 -6.70
CA GLN A 80 16.17 12.73 -6.20
C GLN A 80 16.34 13.06 -4.72
N ARG A 81 15.99 14.29 -4.31
CA ARG A 81 16.01 14.68 -2.89
C ARG A 81 15.15 13.75 -2.05
N TRP A 82 13.97 13.36 -2.55
CA TRP A 82 13.10 12.42 -1.83
C TRP A 82 13.70 11.01 -1.72
N LEU A 83 14.46 10.54 -2.72
CA LEU A 83 15.18 9.26 -2.63
C LEU A 83 16.34 9.31 -1.62
N GLU A 84 16.98 10.46 -1.48
CA GLU A 84 18.09 10.70 -0.55
C GLU A 84 17.62 11.01 0.88
N ASP A 85 16.37 11.48 1.03
CA ASP A 85 15.75 11.78 2.31
C ASP A 85 15.31 10.49 3.03
N GLY A 86 16.20 9.98 3.88
CA GLY A 86 15.97 8.81 4.72
C GLY A 86 15.24 9.11 6.03
N ALA A 87 14.59 10.28 6.18
CA ALA A 87 13.91 10.64 7.42
C ALA A 87 12.91 9.55 7.85
N PRO A 88 12.94 9.12 9.13
CA PRO A 88 12.01 8.11 9.62
C PRO A 88 10.58 8.62 9.47
N ASP A 89 9.72 7.78 8.93
CA ASP A 89 8.28 8.04 8.83
C ASP A 89 7.76 8.29 10.26
N GLU A 90 7.18 9.46 10.57
CA GLU A 90 6.78 9.86 11.94
C GLU A 90 5.90 8.81 12.67
N ALA A 91 5.24 7.94 11.91
CA ALA A 91 4.47 6.83 12.47
C ALA A 91 5.30 5.75 13.17
N GLY A 92 6.61 5.67 12.91
CA GLY A 92 7.51 4.73 13.56
C GLY A 92 7.61 4.96 15.07
N GLU A 93 7.46 6.21 15.52
CA GLU A 93 7.58 6.58 16.94
C GLU A 93 6.31 6.32 17.76
N ARG A 94 5.14 6.22 17.10
CA ARG A 94 3.82 6.15 17.75
C ARG A 94 3.06 4.88 17.40
N LEU A 95 3.44 3.71 17.94
CA LEU A 95 2.76 2.40 17.70
C LEU A 95 2.16 2.30 16.28
N GLY A 96 2.89 2.71 15.25
CA GLY A 96 2.30 3.03 13.95
C GLY A 96 1.65 1.82 13.29
N PHE A 97 2.18 0.63 13.58
CA PHE A 97 1.61 -0.65 13.18
C PHE A 97 0.17 -0.83 13.68
N PHE A 98 -0.17 -0.30 14.86
CA PHE A 98 -1.50 -0.37 15.45
C PHE A 98 -2.44 0.66 14.82
N TRP A 99 -2.02 1.92 14.74
CA TRP A 99 -2.88 3.00 14.24
C TRP A 99 -3.15 2.95 12.74
N ARG A 100 -2.27 2.31 11.96
CA ARG A 100 -2.46 2.12 10.52
C ARG A 100 -3.21 0.83 10.16
N ASP A 101 -3.45 -0.07 11.13
CA ASP A 101 -4.17 -1.33 10.89
C ASP A 101 -5.52 -1.40 11.62
N ALA A 102 -6.59 -1.25 10.84
CA ALA A 102 -7.95 -1.26 11.37
C ALA A 102 -8.35 -2.58 12.04
N PHE A 103 -7.74 -3.73 11.68
CA PHE A 103 -8.05 -5.00 12.32
C PHE A 103 -7.37 -5.13 13.67
N LEU A 104 -6.11 -4.72 13.78
CA LEU A 104 -5.42 -4.71 15.09
C LEU A 104 -6.16 -3.80 16.09
N GLN A 105 -6.68 -2.67 15.62
CA GLN A 105 -7.56 -1.82 16.43
C GLN A 105 -8.82 -2.55 16.89
N ARG A 106 -9.49 -3.29 15.99
CA ARG A 106 -10.66 -4.09 16.36
C ARG A 106 -10.31 -5.19 17.37
N CYS A 107 -9.15 -5.84 17.24
CA CYS A 107 -8.69 -6.88 18.17
C CYS A 107 -8.63 -6.38 19.62
N SER A 108 -8.26 -5.11 19.86
CA SER A 108 -8.30 -4.50 21.19
C SER A 108 -9.69 -4.52 21.85
N PHE A 109 -10.74 -4.68 21.05
CA PHE A 109 -12.13 -4.70 21.50
C PHE A 109 -12.81 -6.07 21.35
N PHE A 110 -12.10 -7.11 20.90
CA PHE A 110 -12.68 -8.45 20.72
C PHE A 110 -13.22 -9.06 22.01
N GLY A 111 -12.72 -8.66 23.19
CA GLY A 111 -13.32 -9.07 24.46
C GLY A 111 -14.74 -8.53 24.71
N ASN A 112 -15.31 -7.71 23.81
CA ASN A 112 -16.74 -7.37 23.81
C ASN A 112 -17.58 -8.33 22.95
N LEU A 113 -16.96 -9.30 22.28
CA LEU A 113 -17.62 -10.32 21.46
C LEU A 113 -17.65 -11.65 22.21
N THR A 114 -18.54 -12.55 21.79
CA THR A 114 -18.42 -13.96 22.19
C THR A 114 -17.15 -14.57 21.57
N PRO A 115 -16.55 -15.60 22.19
CA PRO A 115 -15.38 -16.29 21.64
C PRO A 115 -15.57 -16.74 20.17
N ASP A 116 -16.75 -17.28 19.83
CA ASP A 116 -17.03 -17.71 18.45
C ASP A 116 -17.15 -16.53 17.46
N ALA A 117 -17.75 -15.41 17.89
CA ALA A 117 -17.82 -14.21 17.05
C ALA A 117 -16.42 -13.62 16.82
N ALA A 118 -15.56 -13.57 17.85
CA ALA A 118 -14.18 -13.14 17.71
C ALA A 118 -13.38 -14.09 16.79
N ALA A 119 -13.49 -15.41 17.00
CA ALA A 119 -12.85 -16.43 16.18
C ALA A 119 -13.29 -16.33 14.70
N THR A 120 -14.56 -16.03 14.44
CA THR A 120 -15.08 -15.79 13.08
C THR A 120 -14.40 -14.59 12.41
N GLN A 121 -14.19 -13.48 13.13
CA GLN A 121 -13.46 -12.33 12.59
C GLN A 121 -11.99 -12.66 12.30
N VAL A 122 -11.33 -13.42 13.18
CA VAL A 122 -9.94 -13.86 12.98
C VAL A 122 -9.83 -14.81 11.78
N ARG A 123 -10.73 -15.80 11.65
CA ARG A 123 -10.79 -16.71 10.49
C ARG A 123 -10.95 -15.95 9.17
N ALA A 124 -11.84 -14.97 9.14
CA ALA A 124 -12.06 -14.16 7.94
C ALA A 124 -10.80 -13.39 7.53
N ARG A 125 -10.10 -12.79 8.51
CA ARG A 125 -8.84 -12.07 8.27
C ARG A 125 -7.67 -13.00 7.93
N LEU A 126 -7.61 -14.19 8.53
CA LEU A 126 -6.64 -15.23 8.17
C LEU A 126 -6.78 -15.59 6.69
N ALA A 127 -7.99 -15.96 6.27
CA ALA A 127 -8.26 -16.30 4.87
C ALA A 127 -7.95 -15.16 3.88
N GLU A 128 -8.21 -13.90 4.27
CA GLU A 128 -7.81 -12.72 3.46
C GLU A 128 -6.29 -12.59 3.34
N THR A 129 -5.57 -12.81 4.45
CA THR A 129 -4.12 -12.72 4.52
C THR A 129 -3.46 -13.82 3.70
N SER A 130 -3.92 -15.07 3.82
CA SER A 130 -3.45 -16.21 3.03
C SER A 130 -3.63 -15.96 1.53
N ARG A 131 -4.82 -15.51 1.11
CA ARG A 131 -5.08 -15.14 -0.30
C ARG A 131 -4.15 -14.03 -0.81
N ARG A 132 -3.78 -13.10 0.07
CA ARG A 132 -2.85 -12.00 -0.27
C ARG A 132 -1.41 -12.51 -0.38
N ALA A 133 -0.98 -13.41 0.50
CA ALA A 133 0.33 -14.05 0.42
C ALA A 133 0.48 -14.85 -0.89
N GLU A 134 -0.47 -15.75 -1.17
CA GLU A 134 -0.49 -16.56 -2.40
C GLU A 134 -0.50 -15.71 -3.67
N ARG A 135 -1.16 -14.55 -3.63
CA ARG A 135 -1.15 -13.61 -4.75
C ARG A 135 0.21 -12.99 -4.95
N LEU A 136 0.85 -12.52 -3.89
CA LEU A 136 2.19 -11.93 -3.97
C LEU A 136 3.22 -12.95 -4.42
N GLU A 137 3.10 -14.20 -3.98
CA GLU A 137 3.93 -15.31 -4.44
C GLU A 137 3.76 -15.58 -5.94
N ARG A 138 2.53 -15.58 -6.45
CA ARG A 138 2.27 -15.69 -7.90
C ARG A 138 2.90 -14.53 -8.67
N VAL A 139 2.70 -13.30 -8.20
CA VAL A 139 3.33 -12.11 -8.83
C VAL A 139 4.85 -12.26 -8.85
N LEU A 140 5.46 -12.71 -7.75
CA LEU A 140 6.91 -12.92 -7.65
C LEU A 140 7.39 -14.05 -8.58
N ALA A 141 6.62 -15.13 -8.71
CA ALA A 141 6.94 -16.25 -9.60
C ALA A 141 6.86 -15.85 -11.08
N ASP A 142 5.90 -14.99 -11.43
CA ASP A 142 5.71 -14.48 -12.79
C ASP A 142 6.70 -13.36 -13.15
N LEU A 143 7.52 -12.89 -12.19
CA LEU A 143 8.55 -11.89 -12.49
C LEU A 143 9.73 -12.52 -13.25
N GLU A 144 9.84 -12.18 -14.52
CA GLU A 144 11.02 -12.48 -15.35
C GLU A 144 12.29 -11.86 -14.73
N PRO A 145 13.25 -12.66 -14.21
CA PRO A 145 14.38 -12.16 -13.43
C PRO A 145 15.30 -11.18 -14.17
N ARG A 146 15.34 -11.27 -15.52
CA ARG A 146 16.19 -10.42 -16.36
C ARG A 146 15.57 -9.07 -16.72
N GLN A 147 14.27 -8.89 -16.49
CA GLN A 147 13.52 -7.70 -16.90
C GLN A 147 13.00 -6.88 -15.72
N ALA A 148 13.02 -7.43 -14.50
CA ALA A 148 12.55 -6.74 -13.31
C ALA A 148 13.67 -5.94 -12.62
N ASP A 149 13.34 -4.74 -12.17
CA ASP A 149 14.16 -3.97 -11.22
C ASP A 149 14.48 -4.84 -9.97
N PRO A 150 15.77 -4.99 -9.58
CA PRO A 150 16.15 -5.78 -8.41
C PRO A 150 15.44 -5.37 -7.10
N TYR A 151 15.21 -4.07 -6.89
CA TYR A 151 14.51 -3.56 -5.71
C TYR A 151 13.04 -3.93 -5.71
N ARG A 152 12.41 -3.95 -6.89
CA ARG A 152 11.02 -4.39 -7.02
C ARG A 152 10.86 -5.83 -6.53
N ARG A 153 11.77 -6.72 -6.93
CA ARG A 153 11.78 -8.11 -6.45
C ARG A 153 11.90 -8.16 -4.92
N MET A 154 12.86 -7.44 -4.35
CA MET A 154 13.07 -7.39 -2.89
C MET A 154 11.84 -6.86 -2.14
N ILE A 155 11.14 -5.86 -2.67
CA ILE A 155 9.91 -5.31 -2.08
C ILE A 155 8.78 -6.35 -2.10
N LEU A 156 8.62 -7.11 -3.18
CA LEU A 156 7.62 -8.18 -3.26
C LEU A 156 7.97 -9.33 -2.31
N GLU A 157 9.23 -9.72 -2.22
CA GLU A 157 9.70 -10.72 -1.24
C GLU A 157 9.44 -10.26 0.20
N TYR A 158 9.69 -8.98 0.52
CA TYR A 158 9.31 -8.39 1.80
C TYR A 158 7.80 -8.49 2.04
N GLY A 159 6.99 -8.16 1.03
CA GLY A 159 5.54 -8.26 1.08
C GLY A 159 5.05 -9.68 1.40
N VAL A 160 5.61 -10.70 0.73
CA VAL A 160 5.31 -12.12 1.00
C VAL A 160 5.66 -12.46 2.44
N ARG A 161 6.88 -12.16 2.90
CA ARG A 161 7.34 -12.46 4.26
C ARG A 161 6.45 -11.78 5.31
N LEU A 162 6.05 -10.54 5.08
CA LEU A 162 5.14 -9.80 5.96
C LEU A 162 3.77 -10.47 6.06
N GLN A 163 3.19 -10.93 4.95
CA GLN A 163 1.90 -11.63 4.99
C GLN A 163 2.00 -13.00 5.66
N ARG A 164 3.07 -13.77 5.39
CA ARG A 164 3.27 -15.09 6.02
C ARG A 164 3.49 -14.99 7.53
N MET A 165 4.26 -13.99 7.97
CA MET A 165 4.39 -13.71 9.41
C MET A 165 3.03 -13.34 10.03
N ARG A 166 2.24 -12.51 9.35
CA ARG A 166 0.89 -12.16 9.82
C ARG A 166 -0.05 -13.36 9.87
N GLU A 167 0.02 -14.24 8.88
CA GLU A 167 -0.76 -15.48 8.81
C GLU A 167 -0.48 -16.34 10.04
N GLN A 168 0.80 -16.60 10.32
CA GLN A 168 1.22 -17.32 11.53
C GLN A 168 0.67 -16.67 12.81
N TRP A 169 0.79 -15.35 12.94
CA TRP A 169 0.25 -14.63 14.10
C TRP A 169 -1.29 -14.76 14.22
N LEU A 170 -2.01 -14.77 13.10
CA LEU A 170 -3.47 -14.94 13.08
C LEU A 170 -3.88 -16.36 13.45
N GLU A 171 -3.11 -17.37 13.08
CA GLU A 171 -3.31 -18.76 13.51
C GLU A 171 -3.14 -18.89 15.03
N GLU A 172 -2.09 -18.29 15.57
CA GLU A 172 -1.85 -18.24 17.03
C GLU A 172 -2.98 -17.48 17.75
N LEU A 173 -3.43 -16.35 17.19
CA LEU A 173 -4.54 -15.58 17.75
C LEU A 173 -5.84 -16.38 17.70
N LEU A 174 -6.11 -17.11 16.63
CA LEU A 174 -7.31 -17.94 16.48
C LEU A 174 -7.35 -19.05 17.53
N ALA A 175 -6.23 -19.74 17.73
CA ALA A 175 -6.10 -20.78 18.75
C ALA A 175 -6.41 -20.24 20.16
N ARG A 176 -5.96 -19.03 20.47
CA ARG A 176 -6.20 -18.37 21.76
C ARG A 176 -7.60 -17.76 21.88
N ALA A 177 -8.17 -17.26 20.80
CA ALA A 177 -9.49 -16.62 20.82
C ALA A 177 -10.62 -17.60 21.21
N THR A 178 -10.37 -18.90 21.06
CA THR A 178 -11.27 -19.96 21.52
C THR A 178 -11.07 -20.36 22.98
N GLU A 179 -10.06 -19.82 23.67
CA GLU A 179 -9.81 -20.10 25.08
C GLU A 179 -10.69 -19.23 26.00
N PRO A 180 -11.24 -19.80 27.10
CA PRO A 180 -12.00 -19.04 28.11
C PRO A 180 -11.19 -17.94 28.82
N SER A 181 -9.86 -18.00 28.76
CA SER A 181 -8.91 -17.09 29.43
C SER A 181 -8.89 -15.66 28.87
N MET A 182 -9.52 -15.44 27.71
CA MET A 182 -9.50 -14.18 26.96
C MET A 182 -10.70 -13.25 27.27
N GLU A 183 -11.57 -13.62 28.22
CA GLU A 183 -12.64 -12.75 28.68
C GLU A 183 -12.08 -11.47 29.33
N LYS A 184 -12.66 -10.32 28.98
CA LYS A 184 -12.28 -9.02 29.54
C LYS A 184 -12.43 -9.05 31.06
N ARG A 185 -11.31 -9.03 31.77
CA ARG A 185 -11.33 -8.63 33.19
C ARG A 185 -11.65 -7.13 33.26
N PRO A 186 -12.63 -6.72 34.07
CA PRO A 186 -12.96 -5.31 34.21
C PRO A 186 -11.72 -4.56 34.68
N ILE A 187 -11.39 -3.46 34.00
CA ILE A 187 -10.39 -2.51 34.48
C ILE A 187 -10.91 -2.04 35.83
N ARG A 188 -10.23 -2.43 36.92
CA ARG A 188 -10.56 -1.92 38.25
C ARG A 188 -10.53 -0.40 38.14
N ALA A 189 -11.67 0.24 38.36
CA ALA A 189 -11.72 1.69 38.47
C ALA A 189 -10.68 2.10 39.51
N ALA A 190 -9.63 2.81 39.08
CA ALA A 190 -8.74 3.46 40.00
C ALA A 190 -9.61 4.40 40.82
N ASN A 191 -9.78 4.08 42.11
CA ASN A 191 -10.60 4.84 43.04
C ASN A 191 -10.27 6.32 42.90
N ALA A 192 -11.27 7.12 42.49
CA ALA A 192 -11.22 8.56 42.65
C ALA A 192 -11.06 8.85 44.15
N ARG A 193 -9.94 9.48 44.51
CA ARG A 193 -9.78 10.22 45.75
C ARG A 193 -9.48 11.66 45.37
#